data_AF-A0A527YP09-F1
#
_entry.id   AF-A0A527YP09-F1
#
_cell.length_a   1.000
_cell.length_b   1.000
_cell.length_c   1.000
_cell.angle_alpha   90.00
_cell.angle_beta   90.00
_cell.angle_gamma   90.00
#
_symmetry.space_group_name_H-M   'P 1'
#
loop_
_entity.id
_entity.type
_entity.pdbx_description
1 polymer ?
#
loop_
_entity_poly.entity_id
_entity_poly.type
_entity_poly.pdbx_seq_one_letter_code
_entity_poly.pdbx_strand_id
1 'polypeptide(L)' 'GNANFRDTMRRFSELSDSGLTFIGMGVSGGEEGARHGPSIMVGGTEQSWKRVEKVLTAISAKFRDEPCAA' A
#
# COMPACT_ATOMS: atom_id res chain seq x y z
N GLY A 1 1.74 -1.39 7.68
CA GLY A 1 2.04 -0.75 8.99
C GLY A 1 3.43 -0.16 8.93
N ASN A 2 3.80 0.70 9.90
CA ASN A 2 5.06 1.46 9.91
C ASN A 2 6.28 0.57 10.23
N ALA A 3 6.57 -0.36 9.33
CA ALA A 3 7.71 -1.27 9.41
C ALA A 3 8.97 -0.59 8.86
N ASN A 4 10.13 -0.97 9.40
CA ASN A 4 11.41 -0.61 8.79
C ASN A 4 11.49 -1.22 7.39
N PHE A 5 11.89 -0.43 6.39
CA PHE A 5 11.93 -0.88 5.00
C PHE A 5 12.83 -2.12 4.80
N ARG A 6 13.87 -2.30 5.64
CA ARG A 6 14.72 -3.50 5.62
C ARG A 6 13.95 -4.78 5.97
N ASP A 7 12.99 -4.70 6.88
CA ASP A 7 12.13 -5.85 7.21
C ASP A 7 11.16 -6.16 6.09
N THR A 8 10.63 -5.14 5.42
CA THR A 8 9.80 -5.30 4.22
C THR A 8 10.60 -6.00 3.11
N MET A 9 11.84 -5.57 2.83
CA MET A 9 12.72 -6.21 1.84
C MET A 9 13.04 -7.67 2.21
N ARG A 10 13.34 -7.94 3.49
CA ARG A 10 13.57 -9.30 3.99
C ARG A 10 12.35 -10.20 3.76
N ARG A 11 11.15 -9.72 4.10
CA ARG A 11 9.88 -10.47 3.88
C ARG A 11 9.59 -10.71 2.40
N PHE A 12 9.89 -9.73 1.53
CA PHE A 12 9.81 -9.92 0.09
C PHE A 12 10.73 -11.06 -0.36
N SER A 13 11.97 -11.09 0.12
CA SER A 13 12.92 -12.16 -0.22
C SER A 13 12.48 -13.52 0.33
N GLU A 14 11.93 -13.58 1.54
CA GLU A 14 11.49 -14.84 2.16
C GLU A 14 10.26 -15.45 1.48
N LEU A 15 9.44 -14.62 0.84
CA LEU A 15 8.18 -15.03 0.23
C LEU A 15 8.26 -15.23 -1.28
N SER A 16 9.38 -14.91 -1.95
CA SER A 16 9.49 -14.95 -3.42
C SER A 16 9.13 -16.31 -4.02
N ASP A 17 9.51 -17.40 -3.34
CA ASP A 17 9.36 -18.76 -3.85
C ASP A 17 8.13 -19.49 -3.27
N SER A 18 7.38 -18.81 -2.40
CA SER A 18 6.21 -19.37 -1.72
C SER A 18 4.94 -19.38 -2.57
N GLY A 19 4.95 -18.68 -3.71
CA GLY A 19 3.75 -18.40 -4.51
C GLY A 19 2.82 -17.36 -3.87
N LEU A 20 3.16 -16.82 -2.70
CA LEU A 20 2.40 -15.77 -2.03
C LEU A 20 2.82 -14.39 -2.54
N THR A 21 1.84 -13.50 -2.65
CA THR A 21 2.09 -12.08 -2.92
C THR A 21 2.24 -11.32 -1.61
N PHE A 22 3.36 -10.64 -1.43
CA PHE A 22 3.57 -9.71 -0.32
C PHE A 22 3.50 -8.26 -0.82
N ILE A 23 2.92 -7.37 -0.01
CA ILE A 23 2.83 -5.94 -0.28
C ILE A 23 3.27 -5.19 0.97
N GLY A 24 4.27 -4.32 0.82
CA GLY A 24 4.59 -3.33 1.83
C GLY A 24 3.70 -2.11 1.61
N MET A 25 2.93 -1.66 2.61
CA MET A 25 2.05 -0.51 2.45
C MET A 25 2.17 0.46 3.62
N GLY A 26 2.57 1.69 3.28
CA GLY A 26 2.54 2.85 4.17
C GLY A 26 1.17 3.51 4.14
N VAL A 27 0.72 3.98 5.30
CA VAL A 27 -0.57 4.67 5.46
C VAL A 27 -0.34 5.87 6.36
N SER A 28 -0.80 7.05 5.94
CA SER A 28 -0.69 8.30 6.70
C SER A 28 -2.02 9.06 6.72
N GLY A 29 -2.22 9.89 7.74
CA GLY A 29 -3.45 10.67 7.97
C GLY A 29 -4.04 10.54 9.38
N GLY A 30 -3.42 9.74 10.26
CA GLY A 30 -3.95 9.48 11.60
C GLY A 30 -5.29 8.74 11.57
N GLU A 31 -5.99 8.71 12.70
CA GLU A 31 -7.28 8.02 12.82
C GLU A 31 -8.36 8.64 11.91
N GLU A 32 -8.42 9.97 11.86
CA GLU A 32 -9.39 10.68 11.04
C GLU A 32 -9.13 10.44 9.54
N GLY A 33 -7.87 10.54 9.11
CA GLY A 33 -7.49 10.24 7.73
C GLY A 33 -7.79 8.79 7.37
N ALA A 34 -7.52 7.83 8.26
CA ALA A 34 -7.86 6.43 8.01
C ALA A 34 -9.38 6.21 7.80
N ARG A 35 -10.23 7.01 8.46
CA ARG A 35 -11.70 6.92 8.32
C ARG A 35 -12.25 7.56 7.05
N HIS A 36 -11.65 8.67 6.61
CA HIS A 36 -12.22 9.54 5.57
C HIS A 36 -11.42 9.60 4.27
N GLY A 37 -10.17 9.15 4.28
CA GLY A 37 -9.28 9.19 3.13
C GLY A 37 -7.83 9.36 3.55
N PRO A 38 -7.04 8.27 3.69
CA PRO A 38 -5.63 8.39 4.01
C PRO A 38 -4.78 8.59 2.74
N SER A 39 -3.52 8.96 2.96
CA SER A 39 -2.48 8.77 1.95
C SER A 39 -1.98 7.33 2.01
N ILE A 40 -1.88 6.66 0.86
CA ILE A 40 -1.49 5.25 0.74
C ILE A 40 -0.27 5.14 -0.16
N MET A 41 0.74 4.39 0.28
CA MET A 41 2.01 4.21 -0.44
C MET A 41 2.32 2.72 -0.54
N VAL A 42 2.18 2.14 -1.72
CA VAL A 42 2.26 0.71 -2.00
C VAL A 42 3.62 0.35 -2.60
N GLY A 43 4.29 -0.61 -1.97
CA GLY A 43 5.51 -1.23 -2.47
C GLY A 43 5.25 -2.70 -2.83
N GLY A 44 5.69 -3.09 -4.02
CA GLY A 44 5.54 -4.45 -4.55
C GLY A 44 5.68 -4.46 -6.06
N THR A 45 5.24 -5.55 -6.71
CA THR A 45 5.22 -5.65 -8.17
C THR A 45 4.01 -4.93 -8.75
N GLU A 46 4.10 -4.49 -10.02
CA GLU A 46 2.97 -3.88 -10.74
C GLU A 46 1.73 -4.81 -10.77
N GLN A 47 1.96 -6.11 -10.92
CA GLN A 47 0.87 -7.11 -10.86
C GLN A 47 0.17 -7.12 -9.49
N SER A 48 0.93 -6.95 -8.41
CA SER A 48 0.38 -6.89 -7.05
C SER A 48 -0.46 -5.63 -6.86
N TRP A 49 0.02 -4.49 -7.38
CA TRP A 49 -0.72 -3.23 -7.38
C TRP A 49 -2.07 -3.35 -8.09
N LYS A 50 -2.08 -3.85 -9.34
CA LYS A 50 -3.31 -4.00 -10.14
C LYS A 50 -4.41 -4.82 -9.45
N ARG A 51 -4.04 -5.74 -8.55
CA ARG A 51 -5.01 -6.55 -7.79
C ARG A 51 -5.73 -5.75 -6.69
N VAL A 52 -5.10 -4.71 -6.15
CA VAL A 52 -5.61 -3.94 -5.00
C VAL A 52 -5.97 -2.49 -5.34
N GLU A 53 -5.47 -1.98 -6.49
CA GLU A 53 -5.61 -0.59 -6.97
C GLU A 53 -7.03 -0.05 -6.81
N LYS A 54 -8.04 -0.77 -7.30
CA LYS A 54 -9.43 -0.31 -7.28
C LYS A 54 -9.92 0.01 -5.86
N VAL A 55 -9.54 -0.79 -4.87
CA VAL A 55 -9.94 -0.57 -3.48
C VAL A 55 -9.11 0.58 -2.88
N LEU A 56 -7.80 0.55 -3.06
CA LEU A 56 -6.90 1.53 -2.44
C LEU A 56 -7.12 2.94 -2.98
N THR A 57 -7.36 3.09 -4.28
CA THR A 57 -7.70 4.38 -4.89
C THR A 57 -9.10 4.85 -4.52
N ALA A 58 -10.05 3.96 -4.25
CA ALA A 58 -11.41 4.34 -3.85
C ALA A 58 -11.46 4.87 -2.41
N ILE A 59 -10.61 4.35 -1.52
CA ILE A 59 -10.61 4.73 -0.10
C ILE A 59 -9.61 5.85 0.23
N SER A 60 -8.69 6.21 -0.67
CA SER A 60 -7.67 7.23 -0.40
C SER A 60 -8.23 8.65 -0.46
N ALA A 61 -7.48 9.58 0.14
CA ALA A 61 -7.72 11.02 -0.06
C ALA A 61 -7.72 11.38 -1.56
N LYS A 62 -8.37 12.49 -1.90
CA LYS A 62 -8.44 13.03 -3.26
C LYS A 62 -7.90 14.45 -3.30
N PHE A 63 -7.01 14.72 -4.24
CA PHE A 63 -6.59 16.09 -4.57
C PHE A 63 -6.93 16.36 -6.03
N ARG A 64 -7.87 17.28 -6.27
CA ARG A 64 -8.38 17.58 -7.63
C ARG A 64 -8.83 16.30 -8.37
N ASP A 65 -9.63 15.49 -7.68
CA ASP A 65 -10.13 14.19 -8.14
C ASP A 65 -9.07 13.08 -8.34
N GLU A 66 -7.78 13.38 -8.16
CA GLU A 66 -6.72 12.38 -8.22
C GLU A 66 -6.55 11.66 -6.86
N PRO A 67 -6.49 10.31 -6.83
CA PRO A 67 -6.22 9.55 -5.62
C PRO A 67 -4.82 9.83 -5.06
N CYS A 68 -4.74 10.07 -3.75
CA CYS A 68 -3.48 10.03 -3.00
C CYS A 68 -3.09 8.58 -2.66
N ALA A 69 -3.01 7.73 -3.67
CA ALA A 69 -2.56 6.35 -3.58
C ALA A 69 -1.64 6.02 -4.76
N ALA A 70 -0.44 5.54 -4.48
CA ALA A 70 0.57 5.16 -5.47
C ALA A 70 1.33 3.92 -5.00
#